data_AF-A0A9W9KAU0-F1
#
_entry.id   AF-A0A9W9KAU0-F1
#
_cell.length_a   1.000
_cell.length_b   1.000
_cell.length_c   1.000
_cell.angle_alpha   90.00
_cell.angle_beta   90.00
_cell.angle_gamma   90.00
#
_symmetry.space_group_name_H-M   'P 1'
#
loop_
_entity.id
_entity.type
_entity.pdbx_description
1 polymer ?
#
loop_
_entity_poly.entity_id
_entity_poly.type
_entity_poly.pdbx_seq_one_letter_code
_entity_poly.pdbx_strand_id
1 'polypeptide(L)'
;MIYDPDEIVYQVPESVLPRPGAKNATSSSNSAIQFSYQEEPFSFAVTRTDTKETLFNTSGSNLIFQSQYLNLRTSLPQNPNLYGLGEHSDSFLLNTTNYTRTLWNRDAFEIPAGTNLYGSHPIYIEQRETGSHGVFLLNSDGMDIKINQTEYGEQYLEYNILGGIFDFYFLAGPSPKEVHRESATINSSSKSPGKIIVWGWIESA
;
A
#
# COMPACT_ATOMS: atom_id res chain seq x y z
N MET A 1 -9.13 -7.32 4.77
CA MET A 1 -8.41 -8.59 4.60
C MET A 1 -9.20 -9.49 3.67
N ILE A 2 -8.54 -10.08 2.67
CA ILE A 2 -9.08 -11.13 1.79
C ILE A 2 -8.17 -12.35 1.98
N TYR A 3 -8.74 -13.45 2.44
CA TYR A 3 -8.03 -14.69 2.78
C TYR A 3 -8.95 -15.90 2.55
N ASP A 4 -8.36 -17.09 2.44
CA ASP A 4 -9.09 -18.34 2.37
C ASP A 4 -9.36 -18.85 3.81
N PRO A 5 -10.62 -19.03 4.24
CA PRO A 5 -10.94 -19.54 5.57
C PRO A 5 -10.65 -21.04 5.75
N ASP A 6 -10.58 -21.81 4.65
CA ASP A 6 -10.37 -23.25 4.64
C ASP A 6 -8.88 -23.61 4.49
N GLU A 7 -8.05 -22.69 3.98
CA GLU A 7 -6.60 -22.85 3.87
C GLU A 7 -5.80 -21.97 4.84
N ILE A 8 -4.83 -22.59 5.52
CA ILE A 8 -3.85 -21.85 6.32
C ILE A 8 -2.73 -21.39 5.41
N VAL A 9 -2.89 -20.20 4.83
CA VAL A 9 -1.85 -19.51 4.08
C VAL A 9 -0.98 -18.63 4.99
N TYR A 10 0.24 -18.34 4.55
CA TYR A 10 1.14 -17.46 5.30
C TYR A 10 0.54 -16.07 5.48
N GLN A 11 0.69 -15.52 6.69
CA GLN A 11 0.33 -14.15 7.03
C GLN A 11 1.47 -13.56 7.86
N VAL A 12 1.72 -12.26 7.69
CA VAL A 12 2.68 -11.55 8.56
C VAL A 12 2.23 -11.73 10.02
N PRO A 13 3.09 -12.27 10.92
CA PRO A 13 2.67 -12.59 12.29
C PRO A 13 2.30 -11.33 13.09
N GLU A 14 1.26 -11.43 13.93
CA GLU A 14 0.86 -10.32 14.81
C GLU A 14 1.92 -9.94 15.86
N SER A 15 2.85 -10.85 16.14
CA SER A 15 4.02 -10.55 16.97
C SER A 15 4.98 -9.55 16.32
N VAL A 16 4.94 -9.42 14.99
CA VAL A 16 5.73 -8.46 14.22
C VAL A 16 4.95 -7.16 14.05
N LEU A 17 3.70 -7.26 13.59
CA LEU A 17 2.81 -6.11 13.43
C LEU A 17 1.42 -6.45 14.00
N PRO A 18 1.09 -5.97 15.21
CA PRO A 18 -0.22 -6.19 15.80
C PRO A 18 -1.32 -5.53 14.96
N ARG A 19 -2.38 -6.29 14.66
CA ARG A 19 -3.55 -5.74 13.96
C ARG A 19 -4.37 -4.85 14.90
N PRO A 20 -4.98 -3.75 14.41
CA PRO A 20 -5.87 -2.93 15.21
C PRO A 20 -7.05 -3.76 15.74
N GLY A 21 -7.18 -3.83 17.07
CA GLY A 21 -8.31 -4.52 17.70
C GLY A 21 -9.61 -3.72 17.60
N ALA A 22 -10.75 -4.42 17.57
CA ALA A 22 -12.09 -3.82 17.49
C ALA A 22 -12.40 -2.80 18.60
N LYS A 23 -11.68 -2.84 19.73
CA LYS A 23 -11.87 -1.93 20.88
C LYS A 23 -11.52 -0.46 20.57
N ASN A 24 -10.73 -0.21 19.51
CA ASN A 24 -10.37 1.14 19.05
C ASN A 24 -11.03 1.50 17.71
N ALA A 25 -12.01 0.71 17.26
CA ALA A 25 -12.67 0.96 15.99
C ALA A 25 -13.66 2.14 16.10
N THR A 26 -13.46 3.16 15.28
CA THR A 26 -14.45 4.22 15.07
C THR A 26 -15.70 3.62 14.42
N SER A 27 -16.89 4.12 14.77
CA SER A 27 -18.12 3.70 14.08
C SER A 27 -18.02 4.01 12.59
N SER A 28 -18.60 3.15 11.74
CA SER A 28 -18.60 3.36 10.28
C SER A 28 -19.13 4.74 9.87
N SER A 29 -20.08 5.29 10.64
CA SER A 29 -20.67 6.61 10.43
C SER A 29 -19.69 7.78 10.62
N ASN A 30 -18.63 7.60 11.41
CA ASN A 30 -17.65 8.63 11.74
C ASN A 30 -16.30 8.39 11.07
N SER A 31 -16.21 7.40 10.18
CA SER A 31 -15.00 7.12 9.42
C SER A 31 -14.81 8.14 8.29
N ALA A 32 -13.58 8.59 8.09
CA ALA A 32 -13.20 9.44 6.94
C ALA A 32 -13.32 8.71 5.59
N ILE A 33 -13.43 7.37 5.63
CA ILE A 33 -13.58 6.50 4.46
C ILE A 33 -14.76 5.54 4.60
N GLN A 34 -15.37 5.18 3.49
CA GLN A 34 -16.44 4.19 3.40
C GLN A 34 -15.98 3.03 2.52
N PHE A 35 -16.31 1.81 2.94
CA PHE A 35 -16.06 0.59 2.21
C PHE A 35 -17.36 0.10 1.56
N SER A 36 -17.27 -0.35 0.32
CA SER A 36 -18.37 -0.96 -0.43
C SER A 36 -17.83 -2.12 -1.26
N TYR A 37 -18.66 -3.13 -1.50
CA TYR A 37 -18.29 -4.28 -2.33
C TYR A 37 -19.48 -4.80 -3.13
N GLN A 38 -19.17 -5.49 -4.21
CA GLN A 38 -20.07 -6.28 -5.03
C GLN A 38 -19.63 -7.74 -4.94
N GLU A 39 -20.58 -8.66 -4.77
CA GLU A 39 -20.29 -10.09 -4.65
C GLU A 39 -19.92 -10.71 -6.00
N GLU A 40 -20.68 -10.38 -7.06
CA GLU A 40 -20.52 -11.02 -8.37
C GLU A 40 -20.67 -10.03 -9.55
N PRO A 41 -19.63 -9.88 -10.41
CA PRO A 41 -18.26 -10.30 -10.16
C PRO A 41 -17.68 -9.56 -8.94
N PHE A 42 -16.86 -10.25 -8.14
CA PHE A 42 -16.33 -9.68 -6.91
C PHE A 42 -15.51 -8.42 -7.17
N SER A 43 -15.85 -7.32 -6.52
CA SER A 43 -15.06 -6.10 -6.50
C SER A 43 -15.33 -5.27 -5.23
N PHE A 44 -14.41 -4.40 -4.85
CA PHE A 44 -14.63 -3.46 -3.76
C PHE A 44 -14.07 -2.09 -4.06
N ALA A 45 -14.62 -1.10 -3.36
CA ALA A 45 -14.20 0.28 -3.44
C ALA A 45 -14.11 0.92 -2.06
N VAL A 46 -13.14 1.82 -1.91
CA VAL A 46 -12.96 2.70 -0.77
C VAL A 46 -13.19 4.13 -1.23
N THR A 47 -14.11 4.83 -0.59
CA THR A 47 -14.50 6.20 -0.95
C THR A 47 -14.29 7.14 0.22
N ARG A 48 -13.94 8.40 -0.04
CA ARG A 48 -13.85 9.44 0.98
C ARG A 48 -15.27 9.86 1.39
N THR A 49 -15.54 9.88 2.69
CA THR A 49 -16.88 10.20 3.21
C THR A 49 -17.34 11.60 2.81
N ASP A 50 -16.46 12.59 2.92
CA ASP A 50 -16.81 14.01 2.78
C ASP A 50 -16.99 14.44 1.31
N THR A 51 -16.09 14.00 0.43
CA THR A 51 -16.09 14.41 -0.98
C THR A 51 -16.77 13.40 -1.91
N LYS A 52 -17.08 12.20 -1.41
CA LYS A 52 -17.55 11.04 -2.19
C LYS A 52 -16.58 10.57 -3.27
N GLU A 53 -15.34 11.04 -3.22
CA GLU A 53 -14.32 10.63 -4.16
C GLU A 53 -13.86 9.19 -3.89
N THR A 54 -13.81 8.38 -4.95
CA THR A 54 -13.28 7.01 -4.89
C THR A 54 -11.76 7.01 -4.82
N LEU A 55 -11.20 6.48 -3.73
CA LEU A 55 -9.77 6.42 -3.46
C LEU A 55 -9.15 5.13 -4.01
N PHE A 56 -9.86 4.00 -3.88
CA PHE A 56 -9.44 2.68 -4.33
C PHE A 56 -10.64 1.96 -4.94
N ASN A 57 -10.48 1.32 -6.10
CA ASN A 57 -11.57 0.60 -6.75
C ASN A 57 -11.05 -0.54 -7.63
N THR A 58 -11.47 -1.76 -7.33
CA THR A 58 -11.03 -2.97 -8.04
C THR A 58 -11.95 -3.41 -9.17
N SER A 59 -13.03 -2.69 -9.47
CA SER A 59 -14.03 -3.12 -10.46
C SER A 59 -13.49 -3.19 -11.90
N GLY A 60 -12.30 -2.65 -12.17
CA GLY A 60 -11.67 -2.65 -13.49
C GLY A 60 -10.94 -3.95 -13.88
N SER A 61 -10.84 -4.93 -12.99
CA SER A 61 -10.22 -6.22 -13.27
C SER A 61 -10.70 -7.32 -12.32
N ASN A 62 -10.64 -8.57 -12.76
CA ASN A 62 -10.92 -9.70 -11.87
C ASN A 62 -9.79 -9.90 -10.85
N LEU A 63 -10.17 -10.12 -9.60
CA LEU A 63 -9.26 -10.63 -8.57
C LEU A 63 -8.76 -12.03 -8.95
N ILE A 64 -7.45 -12.25 -8.86
CA ILE A 64 -6.86 -13.59 -8.91
C ILE A 64 -6.36 -13.93 -7.50
N PHE A 65 -6.85 -15.04 -6.95
CA PHE A 65 -6.45 -15.54 -5.64
C PHE A 65 -6.09 -17.03 -5.77
N GLN A 66 -4.80 -17.32 -5.89
CA GLN A 66 -4.25 -18.67 -6.00
C GLN A 66 -3.10 -18.84 -5.00
N SER A 67 -2.80 -20.07 -4.61
CA SER A 67 -1.82 -20.37 -3.54
C SER A 67 -0.42 -19.78 -3.77
N GLN A 68 -0.01 -19.58 -5.03
CA GLN A 68 1.30 -18.99 -5.39
C GLN A 68 1.17 -17.77 -6.32
N TYR A 69 -0.02 -17.21 -6.45
CA TYR A 69 -0.22 -16.01 -7.26
C TYR A 69 -1.47 -15.25 -6.85
N LEU A 70 -1.26 -14.01 -6.40
CA LEU A 70 -2.31 -13.06 -6.12
C LEU A 70 -2.19 -11.89 -7.10
N ASN A 71 -3.30 -11.49 -7.71
CA ASN A 71 -3.38 -10.30 -8.55
C ASN A 71 -4.59 -9.45 -8.18
N LEU A 72 -4.34 -8.16 -7.96
CA LEU A 72 -5.40 -7.18 -7.70
C LEU A 72 -5.00 -5.84 -8.30
N ARG A 73 -5.92 -5.23 -9.05
CA ARG A 73 -5.75 -3.90 -9.63
C ARG A 73 -6.69 -2.90 -8.98
N THR A 74 -6.23 -1.66 -8.82
CA THR A 74 -7.07 -0.51 -8.51
C THR A 74 -6.98 0.53 -9.62
N SER A 75 -8.10 1.19 -9.93
CA SER A 75 -8.09 2.38 -10.78
C SER A 75 -7.41 3.55 -10.10
N LEU A 76 -6.75 4.40 -10.88
CA LEU A 76 -6.16 5.67 -10.46
C LEU A 76 -6.70 6.82 -11.33
N PRO A 77 -6.65 8.08 -10.86
CA PRO A 77 -6.91 9.23 -11.71
C PRO A 77 -5.81 9.37 -12.77
N GLN A 78 -6.09 10.18 -13.80
CA GLN A 78 -5.09 10.53 -14.81
C GLN A 78 -3.94 11.33 -14.19
N ASN A 79 -2.70 10.97 -14.52
CA ASN A 79 -1.48 11.59 -14.00
C ASN A 79 -1.45 11.68 -12.45
N PRO A 80 -1.53 10.54 -11.75
CA PRO A 80 -1.67 10.52 -10.29
C PRO A 80 -0.36 10.94 -9.61
N ASN A 81 -0.46 11.66 -8.49
CA ASN A 81 0.71 12.05 -7.71
C ASN A 81 1.01 10.96 -6.65
N LEU A 82 1.84 9.98 -7.02
CA LEU A 82 2.18 8.85 -6.18
C LEU A 82 3.57 8.96 -5.57
N TYR A 83 3.68 8.57 -4.30
CA TYR A 83 4.89 8.58 -3.49
C TYR A 83 4.97 7.29 -2.66
N GLY A 84 6.16 6.80 -2.34
CA GLY A 84 6.37 5.61 -1.49
C GLY A 84 6.87 4.40 -2.27
N LEU A 85 6.41 3.21 -1.93
CA LEU A 85 6.82 1.93 -2.52
C LEU A 85 8.32 1.63 -2.39
N GLY A 86 8.92 2.03 -1.27
CA GLY A 86 10.35 1.82 -1.01
C GLY A 86 10.70 0.33 -0.79
N GLU A 87 11.98 -0.04 -0.80
CA GLU A 87 13.16 0.82 -0.96
C GLU A 87 13.62 0.92 -2.42
N HIS A 88 13.91 2.14 -2.88
CA HIS A 88 14.45 2.41 -4.22
C HIS A 88 15.19 3.76 -4.30
N SER A 89 15.98 3.97 -5.35
CA SER A 89 16.65 5.26 -5.67
C SER A 89 15.96 6.09 -6.75
N ASP A 90 14.77 5.69 -7.18
CA ASP A 90 13.98 6.45 -8.17
C ASP A 90 13.52 7.82 -7.64
N SER A 91 13.02 8.66 -8.56
CA SER A 91 12.41 9.94 -8.26
C SER A 91 11.37 9.86 -7.14
N PHE A 92 11.34 10.90 -6.29
CA PHE A 92 10.38 10.98 -5.18
C PHE A 92 8.92 10.90 -5.65
N LEU A 93 8.58 11.65 -6.70
CA LEU A 93 7.34 11.46 -7.45
C LEU A 93 7.54 10.27 -8.39
N LEU A 94 6.73 9.22 -8.21
CA LEU A 94 6.87 7.99 -8.98
C LEU A 94 6.48 8.19 -10.44
N ASN A 95 7.17 7.48 -11.33
CA ASN A 95 6.71 7.34 -12.70
C ASN A 95 5.39 6.53 -12.71
N THR A 96 4.42 6.97 -13.50
CA THR A 96 3.07 6.39 -13.55
C THR A 96 2.78 5.70 -14.89
N THR A 97 3.73 5.68 -15.82
CA THR A 97 3.58 4.99 -17.10
C THR A 97 4.71 4.00 -17.32
N ASN A 98 4.36 2.75 -17.64
CA ASN A 98 5.29 1.65 -17.80
C ASN A 98 6.28 1.52 -16.62
N TYR A 99 5.75 1.61 -15.40
CA TYR A 99 6.55 1.53 -14.18
C TYR A 99 6.28 0.22 -13.45
N THR A 100 7.34 -0.45 -13.02
CA THR A 100 7.27 -1.66 -12.18
C THR A 100 8.20 -1.50 -10.99
N ARG A 101 7.67 -1.72 -9.79
CA ARG A 101 8.43 -1.76 -8.55
C ARG A 101 8.40 -3.17 -7.98
N THR A 102 9.54 -3.85 -8.06
CA THR A 102 9.74 -5.12 -7.36
C THR A 102 10.06 -4.85 -5.88
N LEU A 103 9.32 -5.51 -4.99
CA LEU A 103 9.57 -5.54 -3.56
C LEU A 103 10.04 -6.95 -3.21
N TRP A 104 11.35 -7.10 -3.16
CA TRP A 104 12.03 -8.34 -2.81
C TRP A 104 13.43 -8.01 -2.32
N ASN A 105 13.71 -8.24 -1.04
CA ASN A 105 14.95 -7.75 -0.44
C ASN A 105 16.17 -8.41 -1.10
N ARG A 106 17.11 -7.58 -1.55
CA ARG A 106 18.32 -8.01 -2.25
C ARG A 106 19.48 -7.06 -1.92
N ASP A 107 20.67 -7.63 -1.77
CA ASP A 107 21.90 -6.85 -1.77
C ASP A 107 22.11 -6.15 -3.13
N ALA A 108 22.29 -4.83 -3.09
CA ALA A 108 22.31 -3.96 -4.25
C ALA A 108 23.37 -2.86 -4.08
N PHE A 109 24.63 -3.22 -4.32
CA PHE A 109 25.75 -2.28 -4.37
C PHE A 109 25.48 -1.14 -5.38
N GLU A 110 25.93 0.07 -5.06
CA GLU A 110 25.70 1.31 -5.84
C GLU A 110 24.24 1.77 -5.98
N ILE A 111 23.27 1.07 -5.38
CA ILE A 111 21.85 1.49 -5.29
C ILE A 111 21.28 1.83 -6.70
N PRO A 112 21.31 0.87 -7.65
CA PRO A 112 20.91 1.13 -9.03
C PRO A 112 19.43 1.49 -9.13
N ALA A 113 19.13 2.54 -9.90
CA ALA A 113 17.77 3.01 -10.15
C ALA A 113 16.93 1.95 -10.87
N GLY A 114 15.62 1.92 -10.58
CA GLY A 114 14.67 1.00 -11.20
C GLY A 114 14.78 -0.46 -10.74
N THR A 115 15.50 -0.74 -9.65
CA THR A 115 15.65 -2.09 -9.10
C THR A 115 15.14 -2.20 -7.66
N ASN A 116 14.89 -3.42 -7.20
CA ASN A 116 14.66 -3.74 -5.80
C ASN A 116 15.96 -3.65 -4.98
N LEU A 117 15.85 -3.14 -3.75
CA LEU A 117 16.97 -2.91 -2.83
C LEU A 117 16.81 -3.74 -1.53
N TYR A 118 17.32 -3.23 -0.41
CA TYR A 118 17.50 -3.98 0.84
C TYR A 118 16.20 -4.16 1.63
N GLY A 119 15.26 -3.23 1.50
CA GLY A 119 13.97 -3.22 2.19
C GLY A 119 12.76 -3.27 1.26
N SER A 120 11.65 -3.72 1.83
CA SER A 120 10.34 -3.75 1.18
C SER A 120 9.33 -2.99 2.03
N HIS A 121 8.76 -1.93 1.46
CA HIS A 121 7.78 -1.03 2.06
C HIS A 121 6.58 -0.89 1.12
N PRO A 122 5.64 -1.86 1.15
CA PRO A 122 4.44 -1.90 0.31
C PRO A 122 3.38 -0.88 0.76
N ILE A 123 3.78 0.40 0.85
CA ILE A 123 2.94 1.54 1.18
C ILE A 123 3.12 2.64 0.14
N TYR A 124 2.02 3.17 -0.38
CA TYR A 124 2.06 4.41 -1.16
C TYR A 124 1.14 5.48 -0.55
N ILE A 125 1.45 6.74 -0.87
CA ILE A 125 0.59 7.88 -0.62
C ILE A 125 0.24 8.49 -1.98
N GLU A 126 -1.03 8.77 -2.19
CA GLU A 126 -1.51 9.52 -3.34
C GLU A 126 -2.02 10.90 -2.89
N GLN A 127 -1.54 11.96 -3.54
CA GLN A 127 -2.01 13.33 -3.35
C GLN A 127 -3.02 13.72 -4.42
N ARG A 128 -4.20 14.17 -4.00
CA ARG A 128 -5.24 14.75 -4.86
C ARG A 128 -5.64 16.14 -4.39
N GLU A 129 -6.40 16.87 -5.19
CA GLU A 129 -6.89 18.21 -4.83
C GLU A 129 -7.82 18.19 -3.61
N THR A 130 -8.59 17.13 -3.47
CA THR A 130 -9.56 16.83 -2.41
C THR A 130 -8.93 16.30 -1.11
N GLY A 131 -7.61 16.09 -1.10
CA GLY A 131 -6.85 15.58 0.03
C GLY A 131 -5.93 14.41 -0.35
N SER A 132 -5.37 13.76 0.67
CA SER A 132 -4.41 12.67 0.50
C SER A 132 -4.99 11.37 1.00
N HIS A 133 -4.50 10.26 0.46
CA HIS A 133 -4.77 8.96 1.04
C HIS A 133 -3.54 8.08 0.93
N GLY A 134 -3.49 7.04 1.75
CA GLY A 134 -2.42 6.06 1.75
C GLY A 134 -2.99 4.66 1.73
N VAL A 135 -2.30 3.75 1.05
CA VAL A 135 -2.64 2.33 1.03
C VAL A 135 -1.40 1.57 1.45
N PHE A 136 -1.52 0.83 2.54
CA PHE A 136 -0.50 -0.09 3.02
C PHE A 136 -1.00 -1.53 2.85
N LEU A 137 -0.17 -2.38 2.26
CA LEU A 137 -0.43 -3.80 2.13
C LEU A 137 0.47 -4.58 3.10
N LEU A 138 -0.11 -5.22 4.10
CA LEU A 138 0.63 -6.09 5.01
C LEU A 138 0.83 -7.47 4.38
N ASN A 139 1.86 -7.57 3.53
CA ASN A 139 2.30 -8.80 2.90
C ASN A 139 3.84 -8.75 2.77
N SER A 140 4.52 -9.88 2.99
CA SER A 140 5.98 -9.97 2.92
C SER A 140 6.49 -10.98 1.89
N ASP A 141 5.59 -11.54 1.07
CA ASP A 141 5.95 -12.32 -0.10
C ASP A 141 6.52 -11.41 -1.19
N GLY A 142 7.25 -12.00 -2.14
CA GLY A 142 7.78 -11.27 -3.27
C GLY A 142 6.66 -10.73 -4.13
N MET A 143 6.76 -9.46 -4.50
CA MET A 143 5.73 -8.80 -5.28
C MET A 143 6.27 -7.77 -6.26
N ASP A 144 5.53 -7.59 -7.35
CA ASP A 144 5.66 -6.47 -8.26
C ASP A 144 4.44 -5.56 -8.13
N ILE A 145 4.68 -4.27 -7.98
CA ILE A 145 3.67 -3.22 -8.08
C ILE A 145 3.84 -2.53 -9.43
N LYS A 146 2.85 -2.68 -10.31
CA LYS A 146 2.85 -2.11 -11.65
C LYS A 146 1.96 -0.87 -11.69
N ILE A 147 2.47 0.22 -12.24
CA ILE A 147 1.71 1.45 -12.46
C ILE A 147 1.76 1.76 -13.95
N ASN A 148 0.59 1.70 -14.58
CA ASN A 148 0.49 1.87 -16.03
C ASN A 148 -0.93 2.26 -16.46
N GLN A 149 -1.12 2.38 -17.76
CA GLN A 149 -2.39 2.64 -18.41
C GLN A 149 -2.87 1.42 -19.19
N THR A 150 -4.19 1.24 -19.28
CA THR A 150 -4.79 0.25 -20.20
C THR A 150 -4.64 0.71 -21.65
N GLU A 151 -4.97 -0.17 -22.60
CA GLU A 151 -5.03 0.19 -24.03
C GLU A 151 -6.02 1.33 -24.33
N TYR A 152 -7.00 1.54 -23.44
CA TYR A 152 -8.00 2.62 -23.52
C TYR A 152 -7.59 3.89 -22.75
N GLY A 153 -6.36 3.93 -22.21
CA GLY A 153 -5.83 5.07 -21.47
C GLY A 153 -6.27 5.17 -20.01
N GLU A 154 -6.87 4.13 -19.43
CA GLU A 154 -7.29 4.13 -18.02
C GLU A 154 -6.09 3.85 -17.12
N GLN A 155 -5.79 4.77 -16.19
CA GLN A 155 -4.67 4.64 -15.28
C GLN A 155 -4.97 3.64 -14.16
N TYR A 156 -4.00 2.80 -13.81
CA TYR A 156 -4.13 1.82 -12.73
C TYR A 156 -2.84 1.60 -11.94
N LEU A 157 -2.99 1.02 -10.75
CA LEU A 157 -1.94 0.37 -9.98
C LEU A 157 -2.34 -1.09 -9.73
N GLU A 158 -1.42 -2.01 -9.94
CA GLU A 158 -1.64 -3.45 -9.88
C GLU A 158 -0.62 -4.13 -8.97
N TYR A 159 -1.11 -4.92 -8.03
CA TYR A 159 -0.33 -5.79 -7.17
C TYR A 159 -0.23 -7.18 -7.81
N ASN A 160 1.00 -7.68 -7.98
CA ASN A 160 1.29 -9.05 -8.39
C ASN A 160 2.15 -9.69 -7.30
N ILE A 161 1.61 -10.66 -6.56
CA ILE A 161 2.25 -11.20 -5.35
C ILE A 161 2.39 -12.71 -5.50
N LEU A 162 3.51 -13.28 -5.04
CA LEU A 162 3.80 -14.71 -5.12
C LEU A 162 3.10 -15.57 -4.05
N GLY A 163 2.29 -14.98 -3.17
CA GLY A 163 1.59 -15.72 -2.13
C GLY A 163 1.00 -14.84 -1.02
N GLY A 164 0.63 -15.51 0.08
CA GLY A 164 0.10 -14.87 1.27
C GLY A 164 -1.36 -14.46 1.13
N ILE A 165 -1.68 -13.25 1.60
CA ILE A 165 -3.04 -12.69 1.60
C ILE A 165 -3.04 -11.21 1.20
N PHE A 166 -4.23 -10.68 0.87
CA PHE A 166 -4.44 -9.24 0.75
C PHE A 166 -4.90 -8.64 2.08
N ASP A 167 -3.96 -8.13 2.87
CA ASP A 167 -4.24 -7.45 4.14
C ASP A 167 -3.99 -5.93 4.01
N PHE A 168 -4.98 -5.24 3.42
CA PHE A 168 -4.90 -3.81 3.15
C PHE A 168 -5.33 -2.94 4.34
N TYR A 169 -4.60 -1.84 4.53
CA TYR A 169 -4.90 -0.73 5.42
C TYR A 169 -5.06 0.53 4.58
N PHE A 170 -6.20 1.19 4.73
CA PHE A 170 -6.54 2.42 4.03
C PHE A 170 -6.49 3.59 5.00
N LEU A 171 -5.80 4.65 4.59
CA LEU A 171 -5.59 5.87 5.35
C LEU A 171 -6.09 7.05 4.53
N ALA A 172 -6.76 8.02 5.15
CA ALA A 172 -7.20 9.22 4.46
C ALA A 172 -7.09 10.43 5.37
N GLY A 173 -6.52 11.51 4.84
CA GLY A 173 -6.38 12.77 5.54
C GLY A 173 -6.41 13.96 4.57
N PRO A 174 -6.44 15.20 5.08
CA PRO A 174 -6.36 16.39 4.24
C PRO A 174 -4.94 16.68 3.71
N SER A 175 -3.88 16.05 4.25
CA SER A 175 -2.50 16.26 3.75
C SER A 175 -1.62 15.00 3.81
N PRO A 176 -0.54 14.92 2.98
CA PRO A 176 0.37 13.77 2.98
C PRO A 176 1.04 13.55 4.33
N LYS A 177 1.30 14.64 5.06
CA LYS A 177 1.89 14.62 6.39
C LYS A 177 1.01 13.86 7.39
N GLU A 178 -0.30 14.05 7.33
CA GLU A 178 -1.22 13.40 8.26
C GLU A 178 -1.42 11.93 7.92
N VAL A 179 -1.56 11.60 6.64
CA VAL A 179 -1.57 10.21 6.17
C VAL A 179 -0.28 9.49 6.60
N HIS A 180 0.88 10.14 6.46
CA HIS A 180 2.14 9.58 6.90
C HIS A 180 2.19 9.38 8.42
N ARG A 181 1.72 10.34 9.22
CA ARG A 181 1.62 10.21 10.68
C ARG A 181 0.75 9.01 11.09
N GLU A 182 -0.38 8.80 10.42
CA GLU A 182 -1.24 7.65 10.68
C GLU A 182 -0.57 6.33 10.29
N SER A 183 0.13 6.30 9.15
CA SER A 183 0.90 5.12 8.74
C SER A 183 1.99 4.73 9.74
N ALA A 184 2.64 5.72 10.37
CA ALA A 184 3.62 5.47 11.42
C ALA A 184 2.98 4.86 12.67
N THR A 185 1.69 5.12 12.91
CA THR A 185 0.95 4.52 14.04
C THR A 185 0.72 3.02 13.81
N ILE A 186 0.44 2.62 12.57
CA ILE A 186 0.36 1.21 12.18
C ILE A 186 1.68 0.49 12.50
N ASN A 187 2.82 1.10 12.16
CA ASN A 187 4.14 0.50 12.39
C ASN A 187 4.62 0.56 13.86
N SER A 188 4.20 1.56 14.63
CA SER A 188 4.67 1.82 16.01
C SER A 188 3.89 1.10 17.11
N SER A 189 2.84 0.35 16.75
CA SER A 189 2.19 -0.58 17.68
C SER A 189 3.13 -1.69 18.16
N SER A 190 4.33 -1.80 17.56
CA SER A 190 5.34 -2.81 17.90
C SER A 190 6.30 -2.43 19.04
N LYS A 191 6.33 -1.19 19.57
CA LYS A 191 6.95 -0.78 20.86
C LYS A 191 6.95 0.75 21.01
N SER A 192 6.72 1.22 22.24
CA SER A 192 6.84 2.61 22.75
C SER A 192 7.80 3.54 21.97
N PRO A 193 7.49 4.85 21.82
CA PRO A 193 8.35 5.81 21.14
C PRO A 193 9.68 5.97 21.90
N GLY A 194 10.69 5.20 21.50
CA GLY A 194 12.05 5.33 21.99
C GLY A 194 12.73 6.50 21.30
N LYS A 195 12.90 7.60 22.05
CA LYS A 195 13.89 8.68 21.88
C LYS A 195 14.60 8.73 20.52
N ILE A 196 14.16 9.64 19.65
CA ILE A 196 15.02 10.14 18.57
C ILE A 196 16.13 10.96 19.23
N ILE A 197 17.35 10.44 19.17
CA ILE A 197 18.58 11.25 19.25
C ILE A 197 19.24 11.11 17.88
N VAL A 198 19.15 12.15 17.07
CA VAL A 198 20.04 12.34 15.92
C VAL A 198 21.15 13.25 16.41
N TRP A 199 22.40 12.77 16.38
CA TRP A 199 23.61 13.47 15.90
C TRP A 199 24.76 12.46 15.90
N GLY A 200 25.38 12.24 14.75
CA GLY A 200 26.59 11.44 14.60
C GLY A 200 27.24 11.74 13.27
N TRP A 201 28.28 12.56 13.27
CA TRP A 201 29.26 12.64 12.20
C TRP A 201 29.86 11.23 12.04
N ILE A 202 29.76 10.64 10.85
CA ILE A 202 30.53 9.44 10.52
C ILE A 202 31.75 9.94 9.76
N GLU A 203 32.88 10.03 10.47
CA GLU A 203 34.21 10.13 9.86
C GLU A 203 35.03 8.89 10.17
N SER A 204 36.01 8.68 9.29
CA SER A 204 37.12 7.71 9.24
C SER A 204 36.81 6.37 8.56
N ALA A 205 37.63 5.89 7.61
CA ALA A 205 39.03 6.23 7.28
C ALA A 205 39.27 6.39 5.77
#